data_AF-A0A5E4IUX3-F1
#
_entry.id   AF-A0A5E4IUX3-F1
#
_cell.length_a   1.000
_cell.length_b   1.000
_cell.length_c   1.000
_cell.angle_alpha   90.00
_cell.angle_beta   90.00
_cell.angle_gamma   90.00
#
_symmetry.space_group_name_H-M   'P 1'
#
loop_
_entity.id
_entity.type
_entity.pdbx_description
1 polymer ?
#
loop_
_entity_poly.entity_id
_entity_poly.type
_entity_poly.pdbx_seq_one_letter_code
_entity_poly.pdbx_strand_id
1 'polypeptide(L)' 'MKAIREYMKHKPCLRDQVLDRGELKRVAHACGLSPQEARSELKKLGFILTKNHHGLMIWKKQDDPASSTALES' A
#
# COMPACT_ATOMS: atom_id res chain seq x y z
N MET A 1 -12.57 11.66 9.58
CA MET A 1 -12.14 10.63 8.60
C MET A 1 -10.78 10.11 9.01
N LYS A 2 -10.55 8.80 8.99
CA LYS A 2 -9.23 8.22 9.30
C LYS A 2 -8.43 8.13 8.00
N ALA A 3 -7.21 8.68 7.99
CA ALA A 3 -6.33 8.56 6.84
C ALA A 3 -5.90 7.09 6.64
N ILE A 4 -5.78 6.64 5.39
CA ILE A 4 -5.30 5.29 5.05
C ILE A 4 -3.98 4.98 5.76
N ARG A 5 -3.07 5.97 5.84
CA ARG A 5 -1.80 5.87 6.57
C ARG A 5 -1.97 5.47 8.04
N GLU A 6 -2.96 6.05 8.73
CA GLU A 6 -3.23 5.76 10.13
C GLU A 6 -3.85 4.38 10.29
N TYR A 7 -4.78 4.01 9.41
CA TYR A 7 -5.36 2.67 9.38
C TYR A 7 -4.31 1.57 9.18
N MET A 8 -3.35 1.79 8.27
CA MET A 8 -2.25 0.87 7.98
C MET A 8 -1.22 0.83 9.12
N LYS A 9 -1.02 1.92 9.88
CA LYS A 9 -0.12 1.94 11.04
C LYS A 9 -0.53 0.91 12.11
N HIS A 10 -1.83 0.69 12.26
CA HIS A 10 -2.39 -0.29 13.20
C HIS A 10 -2.53 -1.71 12.62
N LYS A 11 -2.19 -1.93 11.35
CA LYS A 11 -2.27 -3.23 10.67
C LYS A 11 -0.94 -3.58 10.01
N PRO A 12 -0.04 -4.29 10.71
CA PRO A 12 1.30 -4.58 10.20
C PRO A 12 1.28 -5.36 8.88
N CYS A 13 0.30 -6.24 8.66
CA CYS A 13 0.13 -6.98 7.40
C CYS A 13 -0.11 -6.10 6.17
N LEU A 14 -0.63 -4.88 6.36
CA LEU A 14 -0.92 -3.95 5.26
C LEU A 14 0.21 -2.96 5.01
N ARG A 15 1.25 -2.93 5.85
CA ARG A 15 2.30 -1.89 5.80
C ARG A 15 3.11 -1.94 4.51
N ASP A 16 3.31 -3.14 3.97
CA ASP A 16 4.20 -3.36 2.82
C ASP A 16 3.44 -3.85 1.58
N GLN A 17 2.27 -4.47 1.76
CA GLN A 17 1.42 -4.95 0.67
C GLN A 17 -0.08 -4.89 0.98
N VAL A 18 -0.90 -4.62 -0.04
CA VAL A 18 -2.37 -4.61 0.05
C VAL A 18 -2.96 -5.25 -1.20
N LEU A 19 -3.81 -6.28 -1.07
CA LEU A 19 -4.53 -6.87 -2.22
C LEU A 19 -5.56 -5.90 -2.82
N ASP A 20 -5.49 -5.64 -4.14
CA ASP A 20 -6.35 -4.64 -4.82
C ASP A 20 -7.85 -5.01 -4.82
N ARG A 21 -8.19 -6.29 -5.00
CA ARG A 21 -9.60 -6.71 -5.07
C ARG A 21 -10.24 -6.96 -3.70
N GLY A 22 -9.45 -7.42 -2.74
CA GLY A 22 -9.94 -7.87 -1.43
C GLY A 22 -9.72 -6.85 -0.33
N GLU A 23 -8.45 -6.58 -0.02
CA GLU A 23 -8.06 -5.76 1.13
C GLU A 23 -8.28 -4.28 0.88
N LEU A 24 -8.00 -3.79 -0.33
CA LEU A 24 -8.22 -2.40 -0.71
C LEU A 24 -9.67 -1.96 -0.46
N LYS A 25 -10.65 -2.81 -0.80
CA LYS A 25 -12.07 -2.51 -0.54
C LYS A 25 -12.36 -2.36 0.96
N ARG A 26 -11.74 -3.19 1.80
CA ARG A 26 -11.88 -3.10 3.26
C ARG A 26 -11.21 -1.85 3.81
N VAL A 27 -10.02 -1.51 3.31
CA VAL A 27 -9.29 -0.29 3.65
C VAL A 27 -10.10 0.94 3.26
N ALA A 28 -10.60 0.98 2.03
CA ALA A 28 -11.43 2.07 1.50
C ALA A 28 -12.68 2.27 2.37
N HIS A 29 -13.43 1.20 2.65
CA HIS A 29 -14.60 1.24 3.52
C HIS A 29 -14.27 1.72 4.93
N ALA A 30 -13.18 1.22 5.54
CA ALA A 30 -12.78 1.62 6.88
C ALA A 30 -12.32 3.10 6.97
N CYS A 31 -11.81 3.65 5.86
CA CYS A 31 -11.39 5.04 5.77
C CYS A 31 -12.52 5.97 5.30
N GLY A 32 -13.67 5.43 4.88
CA GLY A 32 -14.76 6.19 4.28
C GLY A 32 -14.44 6.73 2.89
N LEU A 33 -13.57 6.03 2.15
CA LEU A 33 -13.10 6.40 0.81
C LEU A 33 -13.69 5.47 -0.25
N SER A 34 -13.80 5.96 -1.49
CA SER A 34 -14.05 5.10 -2.63
C SER A 34 -12.82 4.24 -2.97
N PRO A 35 -12.99 3.09 -3.67
CA PRO A 35 -11.85 2.30 -4.13
C PRO A 35 -10.90 3.07 -5.03
N GLN A 36 -11.38 4.03 -5.84
CA GLN A 36 -10.50 4.87 -6.65
C GLN A 36 -9.67 5.83 -5.80
N GLU A 37 -10.28 6.49 -4.81
CA GLU A 37 -9.56 7.36 -3.89
C GLU A 37 -8.52 6.59 -3.07
N ALA A 38 -8.87 5.40 -2.58
CA ALA A 38 -7.94 4.56 -1.84
C ALA A 38 -6.69 4.21 -2.67
N ARG A 39 -6.86 3.92 -3.98
CA ARG A 39 -5.74 3.70 -4.89
C ARG A 39 -4.90 4.95 -5.09
N SER A 40 -5.53 6.11 -5.25
CA SER A 40 -4.83 7.39 -5.35
C SER A 40 -4.01 7.71 -4.10
N GLU A 41 -4.57 7.45 -2.91
CA GLU A 41 -3.86 7.62 -1.64
C GLU A 41 -2.70 6.63 -1.50
N LEU A 42 -2.89 5.36 -1.89
CA LEU A 42 -1.80 4.38 -1.92
C LEU A 42 -0.66 4.81 -2.85
N LYS A 43 -0.96 5.34 -4.04
CA LYS A 43 0.06 5.91 -4.94
C LYS A 43 0.82 7.06 -4.28
N LYS A 44 0.12 7.99 -3.62
CA LYS A 44 0.75 9.10 -2.88
C LYS A 44 1.65 8.62 -1.73
N LEU A 45 1.34 7.46 -1.16
CA LEU A 45 2.12 6.81 -0.10
C LEU A 45 3.30 5.97 -0.63
N GLY A 46 3.55 5.97 -1.95
CA GLY A 46 4.65 5.22 -2.57
C GLY A 46 4.33 3.75 -2.85
N PHE A 47 3.05 3.37 -2.88
CA PHE A 47 2.66 2.03 -3.31
C PHE A 47 2.51 1.95 -4.83
N ILE A 48 3.00 0.86 -5.39
CA ILE A 48 2.88 0.53 -6.81
C ILE A 48 1.97 -0.69 -6.99
N LEU A 49 1.14 -0.68 -8.03
CA LEU A 49 0.32 -1.82 -8.39
C LEU A 49 1.17 -2.83 -9.17
N THR A 50 1.30 -4.04 -8.64
CA THR A 50 2.05 -5.13 -9.25
C THR A 50 1.31 -6.46 -9.11
N LYS A 51 1.78 -7.49 -9.81
CA LYS A 51 1.23 -8.84 -9.74
C LYS A 51 2.12 -9.71 -8.86
N ASN A 52 1.55 -10.40 -7.88
CA ASN A 52 2.31 -11.33 -7.03
C ASN A 52 2.57 -12.68 -7.74
N HIS A 53 3.38 -13.55 -7.12
CA HIS A 53 3.70 -14.90 -7.65
C HIS A 53 2.46 -15.79 -7.85
N HIS A 54 1.36 -15.52 -7.14
CA HIS A 54 0.07 -16.22 -7.29
C HIS A 54 -0.82 -15.60 -8.38
N GLY A 55 -0.34 -14.59 -9.09
CA GLY A 55 -1.06 -13.92 -10.15
C GLY A 55 -2.12 -12.91 -9.71
N LEU A 56 -2.14 -12.53 -8.43
CA LEU A 56 -3.05 -11.54 -7.87
C LEU A 56 -2.45 -10.13 -7.93
N MET A 57 -3.30 -9.14 -8.19
CA MET A 57 -2.92 -7.73 -8.15
C MET A 57 -2.78 -7.25 -6.70
N ILE A 58 -1.59 -6.77 -6.35
CA ILE A 58 -1.24 -6.21 -5.05
C ILE A 58 -0.69 -4.79 -5.21
N TRP A 59 -1.00 -3.92 -4.27
CA TRP A 59 -0.31 -2.67 -4.04
C TRP A 59 0.86 -2.96 -3.13
N LYS A 60 2.09 -2.88 -3.64
CA LYS A 60 3.30 -3.09 -2.85
C LYS A 60 3.95 -1.75 -2.58
N LYS A 61 4.35 -1.50 -1.33
CA LYS A 61 5.14 -0.34 -0.99
C LYS A 61 6.50 -0.50 -1.65
N GLN A 62 6.89 0.46 -2.48
CA GLN A 62 8.25 0.50 -2.99
C GLN A 62 9.12 0.98 -1.82
N ASP A 63 10.00 0.12 -1.33
CA ASP A 63 11.07 0.59 -0.45
C ASP A 63 11.89 1.57 -1.27
N ASP A 64 12.02 2.79 -0.77
CA ASP A 64 12.78 3.83 -1.42
C ASP A 64 14.20 3.30 -1.63
N PRO A 65 14.72 3.17 -2.87
CA PRO A 65 16.09 2.74 -3.08
C PRO A 65 17.11 3.71 -2.48
N ALA A 66 16.68 4.88 -1.98
CA ALA A 66 17.51 5.84 -1.26
C ALA A 66 18.03 5.34 0.12
N SER A 67 17.57 4.19 0.63
CA SER A 67 18.15 3.56 1.83
C SER A 67 19.10 2.39 1.51
N SER A 68 19.71 2.36 0.32
CA SER A 68 20.76 1.38 -0.03
C SER A 68 21.91 1.98 -0.85
N THR A 69 22.25 3.25 -0.61
CA THR A 69 23.54 3.82 -1.05
C THR A 69 24.30 4.37 0.15
N ALA A 70 25.24 3.59 0.68
CA ALA A 70 26.58 4.02 1.10
C ALA A 70 27.22 2.98 2.04
N LEU A 71 27.69 1.85 1.50
CA LEU A 71 28.88 1.19 2.04
C LEU A 71 29.46 0.20 1.02
N GLU A 72 30.23 0.70 0.06
CA GLU A 72 31.38 -0.07 -0.44
C GLU A 72 32.58 0.87 -0.34
N SER A 73 33.56 0.41 0.45
CA SER A 73 34.82 1.08 0.80
C SER A 73 35.92 0.73 -0.19
#